data_AF-A0A8T4V0D3-F1
#
_entry.id   AF-A0A8T4V0D3-F1
#
_cell.length_a   1.000
_cell.length_b   1.000
_cell.length_c   1.000
_cell.angle_alpha   90.00
_cell.angle_beta   90.00
_cell.angle_gamma   90.00
#
_symmetry.space_group_name_H-M   'P 1'
#
loop_
_entity.id
_entity.type
_entity.pdbx_description
1 polymer ?
#
loop_
_entity_poly.entity_id
_entity_poly.type
_entity_poly.pdbx_seq_one_letter_code
_entity_poly.pdbx_strand_id
1 'polypeptide(L)'
;MKKIILALILLLITGCSTETVILEEISDNLITGGVVAEFIEDTALDYDFIEGETKIILGKTITVSDIQQKPEVTLLVDGVSGKLLETKNQEIINYMKISINKVDLSDINNKKVTLKIEELNLENNEYIITQNQKISIEDKDVILTESKSSGNIYVTVYDKGTIKGDEAIIASGETVEVYGLIITNIENYYRNNQYALIFAQESWSS
;
A
#
# COMPACT_ATOMS: atom_id res chain seq x y z
N MET A 1 37.06 -50.76 -20.47
CA MET A 1 38.45 -50.53 -20.01
C MET A 1 38.70 -49.03 -20.10
N LYS A 2 38.75 -48.33 -18.96
CA LYS A 2 39.98 -47.94 -18.23
C LYS A 2 40.77 -46.83 -18.97
N LYS A 3 41.19 -45.70 -18.40
CA LYS A 3 41.00 -44.99 -17.11
C LYS A 3 41.98 -43.77 -17.16
N ILE A 4 41.53 -42.56 -16.77
CA ILE A 4 42.24 -41.54 -15.92
C ILE A 4 43.45 -40.82 -16.59
N ILE A 5 43.73 -39.51 -16.49
CA ILE A 5 44.16 -38.61 -15.38
C ILE A 5 44.27 -37.19 -16.00
N LEU A 6 43.58 -36.12 -15.60
CA LEU A 6 43.49 -35.35 -14.33
C LEU A 6 44.79 -34.65 -13.90
N ALA A 7 44.87 -33.32 -14.08
CA ALA A 7 45.44 -32.33 -13.14
C ALA A 7 45.67 -30.99 -13.86
N LEU A 8 45.05 -29.87 -13.46
CA LEU A 8 45.49 -28.97 -12.36
C LEU A 8 46.85 -28.32 -12.71
N ILE A 9 47.09 -27.01 -12.69
CA ILE A 9 46.68 -25.99 -11.71
C ILE A 9 47.23 -24.61 -12.17
N LEU A 10 46.52 -23.54 -11.76
CA LEU A 10 46.98 -22.15 -11.53
C LEU A 10 47.80 -21.39 -12.58
N LEU A 11 47.23 -20.25 -12.99
CA LEU A 11 47.71 -18.90 -12.65
C LEU A 11 46.57 -17.94 -13.05
N LEU A 12 45.66 -17.52 -12.16
CA LEU A 12 45.74 -16.28 -11.36
C LEU A 12 46.74 -15.28 -12.01
N ILE A 13 46.35 -14.04 -12.32
CA ILE A 13 46.35 -12.92 -11.37
C ILE A 13 45.72 -11.68 -12.07
N THR A 14 44.97 -10.90 -11.28
CA THR A 14 44.63 -9.45 -11.36
C THR A 14 43.75 -8.88 -12.47
N GLY A 15 42.49 -8.58 -12.10
CA GLY A 15 42.05 -7.22 -11.76
C GLY A 15 42.42 -6.09 -12.73
N CYS A 16 41.46 -5.74 -13.58
CA CYS A 16 41.39 -4.52 -14.38
C CYS A 16 39.90 -4.14 -14.36
N SER A 17 39.44 -2.96 -13.97
CA SER A 17 40.05 -1.64 -13.97
C SER A 17 39.39 -0.75 -12.90
N THR A 18 40.19 0.05 -12.23
CA THR A 18 39.76 1.34 -11.70
C THR A 18 39.90 2.35 -12.83
N GLU A 19 38.79 2.95 -13.26
CA GLU A 19 38.83 4.25 -13.96
C GLU A 19 38.12 5.28 -13.11
N THR A 20 38.93 6.01 -12.35
CA THR A 20 38.66 7.35 -11.86
C THR A 20 38.12 8.22 -12.99
N VAL A 21 36.87 8.67 -12.86
CA VAL A 21 36.32 9.71 -13.74
C VAL A 21 36.90 11.05 -13.30
N ILE A 22 37.67 11.63 -14.21
CA ILE A 22 38.16 13.00 -14.18
C ILE A 22 36.94 13.91 -14.38
N LEU A 23 36.69 14.80 -13.43
CA LEU A 23 35.76 15.92 -13.63
C LEU A 23 36.51 16.96 -14.49
N GLU A 24 36.16 17.03 -15.77
CA GLU A 24 36.60 18.08 -16.67
C GLU A 24 35.48 19.10 -16.91
N GLU A 25 35.92 20.33 -17.09
CA GLU A 25 35.24 21.63 -17.09
C GLU A 25 33.96 21.71 -17.95
N ILE A 26 32.95 22.40 -17.41
CA ILE A 26 31.70 22.73 -18.07
C ILE A 26 31.96 23.77 -19.17
N SER A 27 31.63 23.45 -20.42
CA SER A 27 31.41 24.45 -21.48
C SER A 27 29.99 24.36 -22.02
N ASP A 28 29.28 25.49 -22.03
CA ASP A 28 27.88 25.66 -22.42
C ASP A 28 27.54 25.26 -23.86
N ASN A 29 26.27 24.86 -24.01
CA ASN A 29 25.43 24.72 -25.22
C ASN A 29 25.37 23.33 -25.91
N LEU A 30 24.35 22.54 -25.55
CA LEU A 30 23.22 22.21 -26.45
C LEU A 30 22.17 21.37 -25.68
N ILE A 31 20.94 21.87 -25.56
CA ILE A 31 19.80 21.08 -25.07
C ILE A 31 19.34 20.17 -26.21
N THR A 32 19.54 18.87 -26.08
CA THR A 32 18.78 17.86 -26.84
C THR A 32 18.47 16.66 -25.95
N GLY A 33 17.19 16.54 -25.57
CA GLY A 33 16.52 15.26 -25.31
C GLY A 33 17.08 14.41 -24.17
N GLY A 34 17.07 14.92 -22.95
CA GLY A 34 17.20 14.08 -21.76
C GLY A 34 15.85 13.48 -21.41
N VAL A 35 15.71 12.16 -21.57
CA VAL A 35 14.70 11.39 -20.84
C VAL A 35 14.98 11.66 -19.36
N VAL A 36 14.15 12.49 -18.74
CA VAL A 36 14.13 12.62 -17.28
C VAL A 36 13.68 11.25 -16.80
N ALA A 37 14.62 10.44 -16.32
CA ALA A 37 14.26 9.33 -15.45
C ALA A 37 13.60 9.99 -14.23
N GLU A 38 12.27 9.97 -14.23
CA GLU A 38 11.48 10.31 -13.07
C GLU A 38 11.86 9.29 -12.01
N PHE A 39 12.71 9.71 -11.08
CA PHE A 39 12.93 8.96 -9.85
C PHE A 39 11.59 8.95 -9.14
N ILE A 40 10.84 7.85 -9.27
CA ILE A 40 9.75 7.56 -8.35
C ILE A 40 10.45 7.31 -7.01
N GLU A 41 10.52 8.36 -6.19
CA GLU A 41 10.94 8.29 -4.82
C GLU A 41 9.99 7.29 -4.12
N ASP A 42 10.53 6.18 -3.61
CA ASP A 42 9.77 5.27 -2.76
C ASP A 42 9.50 6.05 -1.47
N THR A 43 8.36 6.76 -1.41
CA THR A 43 8.00 7.68 -0.31
C THR A 43 7.68 6.95 1.00
N ALA A 44 7.90 5.63 1.04
CA ALA A 44 7.66 4.80 2.18
C ALA A 44 8.76 4.95 3.22
N LEU A 45 8.39 5.43 4.41
CA LEU A 45 9.33 5.59 5.50
C LEU A 45 9.07 4.55 6.60
N ASP A 46 10.16 4.04 7.17
CA ASP A 46 10.15 3.13 8.30
C ASP A 46 10.13 3.92 9.62
N TYR A 47 9.18 3.60 10.50
CA TYR A 47 9.02 4.25 11.79
C TYR A 47 9.00 3.24 12.92
N ASP A 48 9.91 3.39 13.86
CA ASP A 48 9.95 2.57 15.07
C ASP A 48 8.93 3.05 16.09
N PHE A 49 8.28 2.11 16.78
CA PHE A 49 7.37 2.36 17.88
C PHE A 49 7.66 1.40 19.04
N ILE A 50 7.42 1.87 20.25
CA ILE A 50 7.22 1.03 21.44
C ILE A 50 5.70 0.86 21.67
N GLU A 51 5.28 -0.29 22.19
CA GLU A 51 3.87 -0.48 22.61
C GLU A 51 3.41 0.65 23.56
N GLY A 52 2.26 1.25 23.24
CA GLY A 52 1.69 2.42 23.91
C GLY A 52 2.15 3.78 23.37
N GLU A 53 3.16 3.82 22.50
CA GLU A 53 3.69 5.07 21.95
C GLU A 53 2.75 5.70 20.92
N THR A 54 2.76 7.04 20.85
CA THR A 54 2.02 7.84 19.87
C THR A 54 2.97 8.78 19.13
N LYS A 55 2.83 8.86 17.81
CA LYS A 55 3.62 9.74 16.93
C LYS A 55 2.72 10.47 15.93
N ILE A 56 3.20 11.60 15.43
CA ILE A 56 2.59 12.29 14.29
C ILE A 56 3.39 11.93 13.05
N ILE A 57 2.73 11.30 12.08
CA ILE A 57 3.33 10.84 10.82
C ILE A 57 2.40 11.26 9.69
N LEU A 58 2.94 11.95 8.67
CA LEU A 58 2.17 12.46 7.53
C LEU A 58 0.91 13.25 7.96
N GLY A 59 1.04 14.06 9.03
CA GLY A 59 -0.05 14.88 9.56
C GLY A 59 -1.11 14.13 10.39
N LYS A 60 -0.98 12.82 10.58
CA LYS A 60 -1.92 11.98 11.34
C LYS A 60 -1.33 11.49 12.65
N THR A 61 -2.17 11.38 13.68
CA THR A 61 -1.79 10.84 14.99
C THR A 61 -1.90 9.32 14.97
N ILE A 62 -0.77 8.63 15.13
CA ILE A 62 -0.69 7.16 15.12
C ILE A 62 -0.28 6.67 16.51
N THR A 63 -1.10 5.83 17.12
CA THR A 63 -0.81 5.14 18.38
C THR A 63 -0.68 3.65 18.14
N VAL A 64 0.42 3.03 18.59
CA VAL A 64 0.56 1.57 18.63
C VAL A 64 0.05 1.10 19.98
N SER A 65 -1.12 0.45 20.01
CA SER A 65 -1.81 0.11 21.26
C SER A 65 -1.39 -1.24 21.84
N ASP A 66 -1.07 -2.22 21.00
CA ASP A 66 -0.72 -3.58 21.41
C ASP A 66 0.11 -4.29 20.33
N ILE A 67 1.10 -5.09 20.76
CA ILE A 67 1.98 -5.90 19.90
C ILE A 67 1.99 -7.35 20.43
N GLN A 68 1.61 -8.31 19.59
CA GLN A 68 1.48 -9.73 19.97
C GLN A 68 2.47 -10.68 19.27
N GLN A 69 2.58 -11.92 19.79
CA GLN A 69 3.58 -12.92 19.35
C GLN A 69 3.40 -13.47 17.93
N LYS A 70 2.17 -13.57 17.44
CA LYS A 70 1.90 -13.88 16.02
C LYS A 70 1.70 -12.54 15.35
N PRO A 71 2.76 -11.88 14.84
CA PRO A 71 2.87 -10.43 14.75
C PRO A 71 1.55 -9.79 14.37
N GLU A 72 0.83 -9.38 15.41
CA GLU A 72 -0.45 -8.70 15.34
C GLU A 72 -0.22 -7.40 16.06
N VAL A 73 -0.43 -6.31 15.34
CA VAL A 73 -0.23 -4.96 15.85
C VAL A 73 -1.55 -4.23 15.75
N THR A 74 -2.08 -3.83 16.89
CA THR A 74 -3.26 -2.97 16.96
C THR A 74 -2.80 -1.53 17.00
N LEU A 75 -3.37 -0.70 16.13
CA LEU A 75 -3.07 0.73 16.08
C LEU A 75 -4.33 1.58 15.99
N LEU A 76 -4.18 2.85 16.33
CA LEU A 76 -5.17 3.90 16.12
C LEU A 76 -4.56 4.97 15.21
N VAL A 77 -5.27 5.37 14.15
CA VAL A 77 -4.89 6.49 13.26
C VAL A 77 -5.98 7.56 13.33
N ASP A 78 -5.70 8.69 13.97
CA ASP A 78 -6.68 9.72 14.36
C ASP A 78 -7.92 9.12 15.05
N GLY A 79 -7.71 8.08 15.87
CA GLY A 79 -8.78 7.38 16.57
C GLY A 79 -9.48 6.27 15.78
N VAL A 80 -9.17 6.09 14.49
CA VAL A 80 -9.66 4.93 13.71
C VAL A 80 -8.82 3.70 14.05
N SER A 81 -9.46 2.66 14.57
CA SER A 81 -8.79 1.41 14.93
C SER A 81 -8.48 0.55 13.71
N GLY A 82 -7.28 -0.02 13.69
CA GLY A 82 -6.87 -0.99 12.68
C GLY A 82 -5.96 -2.06 13.28
N LYS A 83 -5.90 -3.19 12.57
CA LYS A 83 -5.05 -4.32 12.92
C LYS A 83 -4.18 -4.71 11.75
N LEU A 84 -2.89 -4.87 12.00
CA LEU A 84 -1.93 -5.42 11.04
C LEU A 84 -1.65 -6.86 11.43
N LEU A 85 -1.69 -7.77 10.45
CA LEU A 85 -1.43 -9.19 10.65
C LEU A 85 -0.23 -9.62 9.82
N GLU A 86 0.71 -10.26 10.49
CA GLU A 86 1.97 -10.74 9.92
C GLU A 86 2.85 -9.61 9.32
N THR A 87 4.11 -9.92 9.09
CA THR A 87 5.04 -8.94 8.48
C THR A 87 4.77 -8.80 6.99
N LYS A 88 4.91 -7.59 6.46
CA LYS A 88 4.82 -7.21 5.03
C LYS A 88 3.43 -7.16 4.41
N ASN A 89 2.38 -7.52 5.16
CA ASN A 89 1.03 -7.28 4.71
C ASN A 89 0.68 -5.82 4.96
N GLN A 90 0.26 -5.15 3.90
CA GLN A 90 -0.18 -3.76 3.94
C GLN A 90 -1.64 -3.71 4.36
N GLU A 91 -2.05 -2.70 5.11
CA GLU A 91 -3.44 -2.38 5.42
C GLU A 91 -3.69 -0.90 5.18
N ILE A 92 -4.96 -0.55 4.92
CA ILE A 92 -5.36 0.84 4.73
C ILE A 92 -6.15 1.30 5.94
N ILE A 93 -5.58 2.22 6.72
CA ILE A 93 -6.20 2.73 7.94
C ILE A 93 -6.23 4.24 7.86
N ASN A 94 -7.44 4.81 7.80
CA ASN A 94 -7.67 6.26 7.69
C ASN A 94 -6.81 6.93 6.58
N TYR A 95 -6.89 6.37 5.37
CA TYR A 95 -6.18 6.84 4.16
C TYR A 95 -4.64 6.76 4.26
N MET A 96 -4.11 5.85 5.08
CA MET A 96 -2.69 5.53 5.12
C MET A 96 -2.48 4.07 4.77
N LYS A 97 -1.46 3.76 3.97
CA LYS A 97 -0.97 2.40 3.75
C LYS A 97 0.05 2.08 4.83
N ILE A 98 -0.21 1.05 5.63
CA ILE A 98 0.62 0.70 6.79
C ILE A 98 0.92 -0.79 6.75
N SER A 99 2.18 -1.18 6.92
CA SER A 99 2.57 -2.59 7.07
C SER A 99 3.59 -2.77 8.19
N ILE A 100 3.64 -3.98 8.75
CA ILE A 100 4.69 -4.35 9.71
C ILE A 100 5.96 -4.69 8.91
N ASN A 101 7.03 -3.91 9.09
CA ASN A 101 8.34 -4.24 8.54
C ASN A 101 9.09 -5.22 9.47
N LYS A 102 9.11 -4.92 10.79
CA LYS A 102 9.81 -5.73 11.80
C LYS A 102 9.10 -5.68 13.15
N VAL A 103 9.17 -6.77 13.91
CA VAL A 103 8.72 -6.82 15.31
C VAL A 103 9.85 -7.34 16.19
N ASP A 104 10.04 -6.73 17.35
CA ASP A 104 10.93 -7.19 18.41
C ASP A 104 10.15 -7.40 19.70
N LEU A 105 10.06 -8.67 20.11
CA LEU A 105 9.35 -9.13 21.30
C LEU A 105 10.30 -9.69 22.36
N SER A 106 11.60 -9.41 22.24
CA SER A 106 12.63 -9.94 23.15
C SER A 106 12.44 -9.47 24.59
N ASP A 107 11.87 -8.28 24.78
CA ASP A 107 11.50 -7.71 26.08
C ASP A 107 9.97 -7.51 26.16
N ILE A 108 9.32 -8.28 27.03
CA ILE A 108 7.86 -8.23 27.18
C ILE A 108 7.36 -6.89 27.75
N ASN A 109 8.22 -6.13 28.44
CA ASN A 109 7.88 -4.81 28.97
C ASN A 109 8.22 -3.69 27.98
N ASN A 110 8.84 -4.02 26.85
CA ASN A 110 9.33 -3.05 25.87
C ASN A 110 9.25 -3.63 24.46
N LYS A 111 8.05 -4.12 24.10
CA LYS A 111 7.78 -4.65 22.77
C LYS A 111 7.89 -3.52 21.75
N LYS A 112 8.53 -3.79 20.62
CA LYS A 112 8.78 -2.81 19.56
C LYS A 112 8.29 -3.29 18.22
N VAL A 113 7.89 -2.34 17.38
CA VAL A 113 7.53 -2.58 15.98
C VAL A 113 8.13 -1.49 15.10
N THR A 114 8.66 -1.87 13.95
CA THR A 114 8.97 -0.96 12.85
C THR A 114 7.85 -1.06 11.83
N LEU A 115 7.16 0.04 11.58
CA LEU A 115 6.07 0.15 10.61
C LEU A 115 6.57 0.83 9.34
N LYS A 116 6.28 0.26 8.17
CA LYS A 116 6.40 0.96 6.89
C LYS A 116 5.10 1.71 6.65
N ILE A 117 5.18 3.03 6.51
CA ILE A 117 4.01 3.90 6.40
C ILE A 117 4.12 4.77 5.15
N GLU A 118 3.06 4.78 4.36
CA GLU A 118 2.93 5.51 3.10
C GLU A 118 1.59 6.27 3.05
N GLU A 119 1.60 7.42 2.38
CA GLU A 119 0.38 8.14 2.05
C GLU A 119 -0.41 7.39 0.98
N LEU A 120 -1.74 7.29 1.15
CA LEU A 120 -2.62 6.87 0.06
C LEU A 120 -2.94 8.10 -0.79
N ASN A 121 -2.16 8.30 -1.85
CA ASN A 121 -2.46 9.32 -2.84
C ASN A 121 -3.64 8.86 -3.70
N LEU A 122 -4.75 9.60 -3.62
CA LEU A 122 -5.93 9.44 -4.47
C LEU A 122 -6.02 10.65 -5.41
N GLU A 123 -6.37 10.42 -6.66
CA GLU A 123 -6.71 11.51 -7.58
C GLU A 123 -8.03 12.19 -7.16
N ASN A 124 -8.32 13.38 -7.71
CA ASN A 124 -9.47 14.21 -7.28
C ASN A 124 -10.84 13.52 -7.43
N ASN A 125 -10.93 12.51 -8.27
CA ASN A 125 -12.14 11.74 -8.55
C ASN A 125 -12.04 10.28 -8.08
N GLU A 126 -11.02 9.97 -7.29
CA GLU A 126 -10.82 8.68 -6.65
C GLU A 126 -11.22 8.71 -5.18
N TYR A 127 -11.88 7.65 -4.74
CA TYR A 127 -12.36 7.49 -3.37
C TYR A 127 -12.04 6.08 -2.91
N ILE A 128 -11.74 5.93 -1.62
CA ILE A 128 -11.67 4.62 -0.98
C ILE A 128 -12.81 4.46 0.03
N ILE A 129 -13.46 3.31 -0.02
CA ILE A 129 -14.47 2.90 0.95
C ILE A 129 -14.03 1.62 1.62
N THR A 130 -14.23 1.51 2.93
CA THR A 130 -13.95 0.28 3.68
C THR A 130 -15.24 -0.47 4.03
N GLN A 131 -15.10 -1.73 4.39
CA GLN A 131 -16.22 -2.59 4.76
C GLN A 131 -17.16 -1.94 5.77
N ASN A 132 -18.47 -2.08 5.53
CA ASN A 132 -19.56 -1.53 6.33
C ASN A 132 -19.59 0.00 6.40
N GLN A 133 -18.92 0.68 5.48
CA GLN A 133 -19.04 2.13 5.33
C GLN A 133 -20.03 2.50 4.24
N LYS A 134 -20.48 3.76 4.35
CA LYS A 134 -21.20 4.49 3.31
C LYS A 134 -20.43 5.77 3.02
N ILE A 135 -20.20 6.06 1.75
CA ILE A 135 -19.70 7.36 1.31
C ILE A 135 -20.67 7.99 0.31
N SER A 136 -20.67 9.30 0.21
CA SER A 136 -21.40 10.03 -0.84
C SER A 136 -20.40 10.58 -1.85
N ILE A 137 -20.63 10.31 -3.12
CA ILE A 137 -19.84 10.80 -4.25
C ILE A 137 -20.83 11.54 -5.16
N GLU A 138 -20.67 12.86 -5.29
CA GLU A 138 -21.59 13.72 -6.03
C GLU A 138 -23.06 13.52 -5.58
N ASP A 139 -23.92 13.06 -6.48
CA ASP A 139 -25.33 12.76 -6.28
C ASP A 139 -25.60 11.28 -5.97
N LYS A 140 -24.56 10.48 -5.73
CA LYS A 140 -24.66 9.05 -5.41
C LYS A 140 -24.22 8.74 -3.99
N ASP A 141 -24.82 7.70 -3.44
CA ASP A 141 -24.41 7.05 -2.21
C ASP A 141 -23.87 5.65 -2.55
N VAL A 142 -22.69 5.33 -2.02
CA VAL A 142 -22.05 4.02 -2.19
C VAL A 142 -21.95 3.34 -0.84
N ILE A 143 -22.42 2.09 -0.74
CA ILE A 143 -22.27 1.25 0.44
C ILE A 143 -21.41 0.04 0.05
N LEU A 144 -20.38 -0.22 0.85
CA LEU A 144 -19.62 -1.46 0.80
C LEU A 144 -20.06 -2.34 1.97
N THR A 145 -20.67 -3.49 1.67
CA THR A 145 -21.09 -4.46 2.69
C THR A 145 -20.23 -5.71 2.66
N GLU A 146 -20.17 -6.40 3.80
CA GLU A 146 -19.49 -7.68 3.92
C GLU A 146 -20.02 -8.72 2.93
N SER A 147 -19.13 -9.28 2.13
CA SER A 147 -19.45 -10.45 1.32
C SER A 147 -19.35 -11.73 2.14
N LYS A 148 -20.33 -12.62 1.97
CA LYS A 148 -20.26 -14.00 2.51
C LYS A 148 -19.29 -14.90 1.73
N SER A 149 -18.83 -14.44 0.56
CA SER A 149 -17.85 -15.15 -0.27
C SER A 149 -16.48 -14.52 -0.10
N SER A 150 -15.48 -15.36 0.12
CA SER A 150 -14.08 -14.95 0.29
C SER A 150 -13.56 -14.33 -1.00
N GLY A 151 -12.77 -13.26 -0.89
CA GLY A 151 -12.20 -12.63 -2.08
C GLY A 151 -13.18 -11.73 -2.84
N ASN A 152 -14.41 -11.55 -2.36
CA ASN A 152 -15.41 -10.74 -3.05
C ASN A 152 -15.86 -9.59 -2.16
N ILE A 153 -16.27 -8.50 -2.77
CA ILE A 153 -17.00 -7.42 -2.11
C ILE A 153 -18.43 -7.30 -2.64
N TYR A 154 -19.35 -6.82 -1.81
CA TYR A 154 -20.70 -6.48 -2.23
C TYR A 154 -20.89 -4.97 -2.14
N VAL A 155 -21.14 -4.35 -3.29
CA VAL A 155 -21.29 -2.90 -3.40
C VAL A 155 -22.69 -2.58 -3.90
N THR A 156 -23.32 -1.60 -3.24
CA THR A 156 -24.59 -1.03 -3.67
C THR A 156 -24.39 0.45 -3.95
N VAL A 157 -24.82 0.91 -5.13
CA VAL A 157 -24.79 2.32 -5.53
C VAL A 157 -26.19 2.79 -5.84
N TYR A 158 -26.61 3.92 -5.25
CA TYR A 158 -27.94 4.49 -5.45
C TYR A 158 -27.88 6.02 -5.46
N ASP A 159 -28.89 6.65 -6.06
CA ASP A 159 -29.07 8.10 -5.97
C ASP A 159 -29.20 8.53 -4.51
N LYS A 160 -28.52 9.60 -4.15
CA LYS A 160 -28.51 10.14 -2.80
C LYS A 160 -29.92 10.42 -2.30
N GLY A 161 -30.23 9.91 -1.10
CA GLY A 161 -31.56 10.04 -0.50
C GLY A 161 -32.61 9.05 -1.02
N THR A 162 -32.22 8.10 -1.87
CA THR A 162 -33.07 6.99 -2.30
C THR A 162 -32.66 5.67 -1.64
N ILE A 163 -33.42 4.61 -1.92
CA ILE A 163 -33.13 3.23 -1.46
C ILE A 163 -33.07 2.24 -2.64
N LYS A 164 -33.12 2.76 -3.87
CA LYS A 164 -33.19 1.96 -5.09
C LYS A 164 -31.92 2.21 -5.88
N GLY A 165 -31.14 1.16 -6.09
CA GLY A 165 -29.83 1.24 -6.72
C GLY A 165 -29.46 -0.06 -7.42
N ASP A 166 -28.26 -0.05 -7.97
CA ASP A 166 -27.63 -1.21 -8.57
C ASP A 166 -26.66 -1.85 -7.58
N GLU A 167 -26.54 -3.17 -7.68
CA GLU A 167 -25.75 -3.99 -6.79
C GLU A 167 -24.77 -4.83 -7.60
N ALA A 168 -23.55 -4.98 -7.11
CA ALA A 168 -22.54 -5.82 -7.72
C ALA A 168 -21.77 -6.63 -6.68
N ILE A 169 -21.47 -7.88 -7.05
CA ILE A 169 -20.45 -8.68 -6.39
C ILE A 169 -19.19 -8.56 -7.24
N ILE A 170 -18.10 -8.06 -6.66
CA ILE A 170 -16.85 -7.79 -7.38
C ILE A 170 -15.76 -8.69 -6.79
N ALA A 171 -15.17 -9.57 -7.60
CA ALA A 171 -14.10 -10.45 -7.12
C ALA A 171 -12.77 -9.68 -6.95
N SER A 172 -11.84 -10.25 -6.19
CA SER A 172 -10.57 -9.62 -5.84
C SER A 172 -9.77 -9.26 -7.08
N GLY A 173 -9.33 -8.01 -7.16
CA GLY A 173 -8.64 -7.45 -8.32
C GLY A 173 -9.54 -7.11 -9.50
N GLU A 174 -10.84 -7.44 -9.46
CA GLU A 174 -11.77 -7.08 -10.53
C GLU A 174 -12.24 -5.63 -10.41
N THR A 175 -12.58 -5.07 -11.57
CA THR A 175 -13.16 -3.73 -11.72
C THR A 175 -14.47 -3.83 -12.45
N VAL A 176 -15.52 -3.23 -11.90
CA VAL A 176 -16.89 -3.28 -12.42
C VAL A 176 -17.50 -1.89 -12.41
N GLU A 177 -18.23 -1.54 -13.47
CA GLU A 177 -19.07 -0.34 -13.48
C GLU A 177 -20.39 -0.62 -12.76
N VAL A 178 -20.72 0.19 -11.76
CA VAL A 178 -21.99 0.13 -11.02
C VAL A 178 -22.60 1.51 -11.01
N TYR A 179 -23.73 1.66 -11.70
CA TYR A 179 -24.49 2.92 -11.72
C TYR A 179 -23.62 4.14 -12.11
N GLY A 180 -22.77 3.99 -13.12
CA GLY A 180 -21.87 5.05 -13.62
C GLY A 180 -20.68 5.37 -12.71
N LEU A 181 -20.37 4.52 -11.73
CA LEU A 181 -19.11 4.56 -10.97
C LEU A 181 -18.27 3.35 -11.33
N ILE A 182 -16.96 3.53 -11.52
CA ILE A 182 -16.02 2.43 -11.74
C ILE A 182 -15.49 1.98 -10.38
N ILE A 183 -15.68 0.71 -10.03
CA ILE A 183 -15.39 0.20 -8.69
C ILE A 183 -14.45 -0.99 -8.79
N THR A 184 -13.30 -0.89 -8.14
CA THR A 184 -12.27 -1.94 -8.09
C THR A 184 -12.20 -2.55 -6.70
N ASN A 185 -12.29 -3.87 -6.62
CA ASN A 185 -12.03 -4.59 -5.37
C ASN A 185 -10.51 -4.72 -5.15
N ILE A 186 -9.97 -3.92 -4.25
CA ILE A 186 -8.55 -3.94 -3.88
C ILE A 186 -8.30 -4.77 -2.61
N GLU A 187 -9.18 -5.74 -2.32
CA GLU A 187 -9.18 -6.55 -1.10
C GLU A 187 -7.78 -6.96 -0.64
N ASN A 188 -7.62 -6.91 0.67
CA ASN A 188 -6.40 -7.25 1.32
C ASN A 188 -6.27 -8.76 1.58
N TYR A 189 -5.03 -9.20 1.84
CA TYR A 189 -4.69 -10.62 2.00
C TYR A 189 -5.50 -11.38 3.06
N TYR A 190 -6.16 -10.69 4.00
CA TYR A 190 -7.07 -11.30 4.98
C TYR A 190 -8.50 -10.76 4.83
N ARG A 191 -9.47 -11.67 4.90
CA ARG A 191 -10.94 -11.45 4.87
C ARG A 191 -11.48 -10.41 5.87
N ASN A 192 -10.62 -9.87 6.74
CA ASN A 192 -11.02 -9.03 7.85
C ASN A 192 -11.20 -7.56 7.43
N ASN A 193 -10.53 -7.12 6.37
CA ASN A 193 -10.63 -5.75 5.89
C ASN A 193 -10.85 -5.74 4.37
N GLN A 194 -12.08 -5.42 3.97
CA GLN A 194 -12.43 -5.26 2.56
C GLN A 194 -12.41 -3.77 2.17
N TYR A 195 -11.89 -3.50 0.99
CA TYR A 195 -11.71 -2.15 0.47
C TYR A 195 -12.15 -2.10 -0.99
N ALA A 196 -12.77 -0.99 -1.39
CA ALA A 196 -13.00 -0.70 -2.79
C ALA A 196 -12.41 0.67 -3.15
N LEU A 197 -11.70 0.72 -4.27
CA LEU A 197 -11.34 1.96 -4.94
C LEU A 197 -12.50 2.32 -5.88
N ILE A 198 -12.97 3.55 -5.81
CA ILE A 198 -14.07 4.06 -6.62
C ILE A 198 -13.56 5.23 -7.43
N PHE A 199 -13.77 5.18 -8.74
CA PHE A 199 -13.47 6.26 -9.67
C PHE A 199 -14.78 6.84 -10.20
N ALA A 200 -15.01 8.12 -9.93
CA ALA A 200 -16.10 8.88 -10.50
C ALA A 200 -15.66 9.41 -11.87
N GLN A 201 -16.32 8.97 -12.96
CA GLN A 201 -16.06 9.57 -14.26
C GLN A 201 -16.54 11.03 -14.23
N GLU A 202 -15.66 11.96 -14.60
CA GLU A 202 -16.07 13.36 -14.78
C GLU A 202 -17.19 13.40 -15.82
N SER A 203 -18.34 13.92 -15.41
CA SER A 203 -19.41 14.22 -16.34
C SER A 203 -18.94 15.40 -17.20
N TRP A 204 -18.57 15.12 -18.45
CA TRP A 204 -18.35 16.15 -19.45
C TRP A 204 -19.67 16.91 -19.60
N SER A 205 -19.72 18.14 -19.09
CA SER A 205 -20.85 19.03 -19.26
C SER A 205 -20.98 19.28 -20.76
N SER A 206 -22.07 18.79 -21.34
CA SER A 206 -22.42 19.00 -22.75
C SER A 206 -23.08 20.36 -22.96
#